data_AF-A0A522NYI7-F1
#
_entry.id   AF-A0A522NYI7-F1
#
_cell.length_a   1.000
_cell.length_b   1.000
_cell.length_c   1.000
_cell.angle_alpha   90.00
_cell.angle_beta   90.00
_cell.angle_gamma   90.00
#
_symmetry.space_group_name_H-M   'P 1'
#
loop_
_entity.id
_entity.type
_entity.pdbx_description
1 polymer ?
#
loop_
_entity_poly.entity_id
_entity_poly.type
_entity_poly.pdbx_seq_one_letter_code
_entity_poly.pdbx_strand_id
1 'polypeptide(L)'
;MNMFGGPVYSGDPNLAATAALLAAGGGAEAFSFQTALVSMLGQDTVNAEVAKLTKQYGADQVKGFMDGMDFAVDDAVKIVTAAGVTLPAAPADLHGVALAKGLVKAGTAPDGTFWAGYLFDVALSHPVHNQVMDDINKTISVQADLNTHKVLNQAMFDVAQALGMTEVKLPSLH
;
A
#
# COMPACT_ATOMS: atom_id res chain seq x y z
N MET A 1 11.02 11.36 -9.71
CA MET A 1 9.69 11.57 -9.09
C MET A 1 8.84 10.39 -9.51
N ASN A 2 7.99 9.87 -8.63
CA ASN A 2 7.04 8.84 -9.02
C ASN A 2 6.01 9.40 -10.01
N MET A 3 5.41 8.54 -10.83
CA MET A 3 4.55 8.94 -11.96
C MET A 3 3.44 9.92 -11.55
N PHE A 4 2.84 9.70 -10.38
CA PHE A 4 1.74 10.53 -9.87
C PHE A 4 2.13 11.48 -8.73
N GLY A 5 3.42 11.80 -8.63
CA GLY A 5 3.96 12.74 -7.65
C GLY A 5 4.74 12.05 -6.52
N GLY A 6 5.36 12.87 -5.68
CA GLY A 6 6.19 12.40 -4.57
C GLY A 6 7.62 11.98 -4.98
N PRO A 7 8.56 11.98 -4.02
CA PRO A 7 9.92 11.55 -4.28
C PRO A 7 9.98 10.05 -4.63
N VAL A 8 11.10 9.62 -5.19
CA VAL A 8 11.44 8.20 -5.38
C VAL A 8 12.28 7.74 -4.20
N TYR A 9 12.00 6.56 -3.67
CA TYR A 9 12.91 5.90 -2.74
C TYR A 9 13.84 4.94 -3.50
N SER A 10 15.15 5.18 -3.39
CA SER A 10 16.18 4.37 -4.07
C SER A 10 17.05 3.55 -3.11
N GLY A 11 16.62 3.40 -1.86
CA GLY A 11 17.27 2.51 -0.89
C GLY A 11 16.79 1.06 -1.03
N ASP A 12 17.30 0.20 -0.15
CA ASP A 12 16.90 -1.21 -0.12
C ASP A 12 15.44 -1.36 0.33
N PRO A 13 14.68 -2.30 -0.28
CA PRO A 13 13.31 -2.53 0.13
C PRO A 13 13.22 -3.04 1.58
N ASN A 14 12.21 -2.59 2.30
CA ASN A 14 11.90 -3.05 3.65
C ASN A 14 11.17 -4.40 3.60
N LEU A 15 11.92 -5.46 3.32
CA LEU A 15 11.38 -6.82 3.18
C LEU A 15 10.69 -7.34 4.45
N ALA A 16 11.04 -6.83 5.63
CA ALA A 16 10.37 -7.18 6.88
C ALA A 16 8.94 -6.63 6.95
N ALA A 17 8.74 -5.37 6.53
CA ALA A 17 7.40 -4.78 6.43
C ALA A 17 6.58 -5.46 5.33
N THR A 18 7.20 -5.81 4.19
CA THR A 18 6.54 -6.55 3.11
C THR A 18 6.09 -7.95 3.58
N ALA A 19 6.94 -8.67 4.32
CA ALA A 19 6.60 -9.97 4.92
C ALA A 19 5.43 -9.86 5.91
N ALA A 20 5.45 -8.85 6.78
CA ALA A 20 4.39 -8.61 7.74
C ALA A 20 3.06 -8.24 7.06
N LEU A 21 3.08 -7.40 6.01
CA LEU A 21 1.90 -7.07 5.22
C LEU A 21 1.31 -8.32 4.55
N LEU A 22 2.15 -9.13 3.89
CA LEU A 22 1.71 -10.38 3.28
C LEU A 22 1.09 -11.33 4.31
N ALA A 23 1.72 -11.50 5.47
CA ALA A 23 1.18 -12.33 6.55
C ALA A 23 -0.17 -11.79 7.07
N ALA A 24 -0.29 -10.47 7.25
CA ALA A 24 -1.54 -9.84 7.67
C ALA A 24 -2.68 -10.02 6.65
N GLY A 25 -2.35 -10.10 5.36
CA GLY A 25 -3.30 -10.31 4.28
C GLY A 25 -3.68 -11.77 4.02
N GLY A 26 -3.14 -12.74 4.76
CA GLY A 26 -3.43 -14.17 4.57
C GLY A 26 -2.32 -14.97 3.87
N GLY A 27 -1.16 -14.36 3.64
CA GLY A 27 0.00 -14.97 2.98
C GLY A 27 0.00 -14.78 1.46
N ALA A 28 1.11 -15.16 0.81
CA ALA A 28 1.34 -14.88 -0.61
C ALA A 28 0.34 -15.56 -1.57
N GLU A 29 -0.21 -16.73 -1.20
CA GLU A 29 -1.14 -17.49 -2.06
C GLU A 29 -2.60 -17.06 -1.91
N ALA A 30 -2.94 -16.34 -0.84
CA ALA A 30 -4.30 -15.99 -0.47
C ALA A 30 -4.42 -14.54 -0.01
N PHE A 31 -3.52 -13.68 -0.49
CA PHE A 31 -3.45 -12.29 -0.06
C PHE A 31 -4.74 -11.54 -0.37
N SER A 32 -5.21 -10.77 0.61
CA SER A 32 -6.27 -9.78 0.45
C SER A 32 -5.90 -8.52 1.23
N PHE A 33 -5.90 -7.39 0.53
CA PHE A 33 -5.60 -6.09 1.13
C PHE A 33 -6.65 -5.70 2.16
N GLN A 34 -7.94 -6.02 1.92
CA GLN A 34 -8.99 -5.82 2.91
C GLN A 34 -8.73 -6.66 4.18
N THR A 35 -8.28 -7.91 4.04
CA THR A 35 -7.91 -8.75 5.18
C THR A 35 -6.74 -8.16 5.95
N ALA A 36 -5.72 -7.65 5.26
CA ALA A 36 -4.59 -6.97 5.88
C ALA A 36 -5.03 -5.72 6.66
N LEU A 37 -5.90 -4.88 6.07
CA LEU A 37 -6.45 -3.70 6.75
C LEU A 37 -7.21 -4.09 8.03
N VAL A 38 -8.06 -5.13 7.97
CA VAL A 38 -8.83 -5.61 9.12
C VAL A 38 -7.90 -6.16 10.21
N SER A 39 -6.88 -6.93 9.84
CA SER A 39 -5.86 -7.43 10.76
C SER A 39 -5.10 -6.30 11.47
N MET A 40 -4.86 -5.19 10.77
CA MET A 40 -4.15 -4.03 11.30
C MET A 40 -5.00 -3.11 12.19
N LEU A 41 -6.26 -2.87 11.82
CA LEU A 41 -7.06 -1.75 12.33
C LEU A 41 -8.39 -2.18 12.98
N GLY A 42 -8.77 -3.44 12.81
CA GLY A 42 -10.06 -3.98 13.23
C GLY A 42 -11.18 -3.71 12.22
N GLN A 43 -12.17 -4.60 12.20
CA GLN A 43 -13.25 -4.61 11.21
C GLN A 43 -14.07 -3.31 11.18
N ASP A 44 -14.45 -2.79 12.35
CA ASP A 44 -15.30 -1.60 12.45
C ASP A 44 -14.60 -0.36 11.89
N THR A 45 -13.32 -0.19 12.19
CA THR A 45 -12.47 0.88 11.66
C THR A 45 -12.40 0.81 10.14
N VAL A 46 -12.14 -0.38 9.60
CA VAL A 46 -12.03 -0.57 8.14
C VAL A 46 -13.37 -0.33 7.45
N ASN A 47 -14.48 -0.79 8.03
CA ASN A 47 -15.82 -0.56 7.47
C ASN A 47 -16.17 0.93 7.44
N ALA A 48 -15.85 1.67 8.51
CA ALA A 48 -16.06 3.10 8.58
C ALA A 48 -15.24 3.84 7.52
N GLU A 49 -13.98 3.44 7.33
CA GLU A 49 -13.10 4.03 6.33
C GLU A 49 -13.56 3.72 4.91
N VAL A 50 -13.91 2.46 4.61
CA VAL A 50 -14.47 2.08 3.31
C VAL A 50 -15.76 2.86 3.02
N ALA A 51 -16.65 3.05 3.99
CA ALA A 51 -17.85 3.85 3.82
C ALA A 51 -17.54 5.33 3.54
N LYS A 52 -16.55 5.90 4.23
CA LYS A 52 -16.07 7.27 4.00
C LYS A 52 -15.50 7.42 2.59
N LEU A 53 -14.56 6.56 2.20
CA LEU A 53 -13.96 6.55 0.86
C LEU A 53 -15.01 6.35 -0.22
N THR A 54 -16.02 5.48 0.03
CA THR A 54 -17.13 5.25 -0.92
C THR A 54 -17.95 6.50 -1.14
N LYS A 55 -18.18 7.30 -0.08
CA LYS A 55 -18.85 8.60 -0.19
C LYS A 55 -18.00 9.63 -0.95
N GLN A 56 -16.68 9.57 -0.82
CA GLN A 56 -15.75 10.54 -1.40
C GLN A 56 -15.45 10.25 -2.88
N TYR A 57 -15.27 8.99 -3.26
CA TYR A 57 -14.82 8.59 -4.60
C TYR A 57 -15.86 7.79 -5.39
N GLY A 58 -16.89 7.26 -4.73
CA GLY A 58 -17.84 6.33 -5.31
C GLY A 58 -17.42 4.86 -5.13
N ALA A 59 -18.40 3.97 -5.11
CA ALA A 59 -18.20 2.54 -4.84
C ALA A 59 -17.28 1.87 -5.87
N ASP A 60 -17.41 2.21 -7.15
CA ASP A 60 -16.59 1.61 -8.21
C ASP A 60 -15.11 1.96 -8.08
N GLN A 61 -14.78 3.20 -7.66
CA GLN A 61 -13.40 3.62 -7.43
C GLN A 61 -12.81 2.91 -6.20
N VAL A 62 -13.57 2.79 -5.12
CA VAL A 62 -13.09 2.07 -3.92
C VAL A 62 -12.91 0.58 -4.19
N LYS A 63 -13.83 -0.04 -4.93
CA LYS A 63 -13.67 -1.43 -5.36
C LYS A 63 -12.44 -1.59 -6.24
N GLY A 64 -12.28 -0.74 -7.26
CA GLY A 64 -11.12 -0.78 -8.15
C GLY A 64 -9.79 -0.53 -7.43
N PHE A 65 -9.80 0.25 -6.36
CA PHE A 65 -8.64 0.42 -5.47
C PHE A 65 -8.29 -0.88 -4.74
N MET A 66 -9.25 -1.55 -4.13
CA MET A 66 -9.02 -2.82 -3.44
C MET A 66 -8.51 -3.90 -4.41
N ASP A 67 -9.16 -4.03 -5.57
CA ASP A 67 -8.75 -4.96 -6.63
C ASP A 67 -7.32 -4.63 -7.14
N GLY A 68 -7.00 -3.34 -7.29
CA GLY A 68 -5.69 -2.87 -7.72
C GLY A 68 -4.58 -3.18 -6.72
N MET A 69 -4.86 -3.05 -5.42
CA MET A 69 -3.92 -3.44 -4.35
C MET A 69 -3.70 -4.95 -4.30
N ASP A 70 -4.75 -5.75 -4.48
CA ASP A 70 -4.63 -7.21 -4.53
C ASP A 70 -3.79 -7.65 -5.75
N PHE A 71 -4.07 -7.08 -6.93
CA PHE A 71 -3.26 -7.31 -8.13
C PHE A 71 -1.80 -6.91 -7.93
N ALA A 72 -1.54 -5.72 -7.38
CA ALA A 72 -0.19 -5.21 -7.21
C ALA A 72 0.66 -6.13 -6.32
N VAL A 73 0.07 -6.70 -5.27
CA VAL A 73 0.76 -7.63 -4.38
C VAL A 73 0.98 -8.99 -5.04
N ASP A 74 -0.02 -9.55 -5.71
CA ASP A 74 0.12 -10.81 -6.46
C ASP A 74 1.20 -10.71 -7.54
N ASP A 75 1.20 -9.63 -8.31
CA ASP A 75 2.18 -9.41 -9.37
C ASP A 75 3.59 -9.15 -8.82
N ALA A 76 3.71 -8.35 -7.76
CA ALA A 76 4.98 -8.16 -7.07
C ALA A 76 5.56 -9.48 -6.56
N VAL A 77 4.74 -10.35 -5.96
CA VAL A 77 5.17 -11.68 -5.50
C VAL A 77 5.69 -12.51 -6.66
N LYS A 78 5.03 -12.50 -7.83
CA LYS A 78 5.50 -13.22 -9.03
C LYS A 78 6.85 -12.69 -9.51
N ILE A 79 7.00 -11.37 -9.61
CA ILE A 79 8.23 -10.71 -10.07
C ILE A 79 9.41 -11.06 -9.15
N VAL A 80 9.25 -10.87 -7.84
CA VAL A 80 10.34 -11.09 -6.87
C VAL A 80 10.69 -12.57 -6.75
N THR A 81 9.70 -13.47 -6.86
CA THR A 81 9.93 -14.92 -6.91
C THR A 81 10.72 -15.32 -8.15
N ALA A 82 10.36 -14.78 -9.33
CA ALA A 82 11.09 -15.02 -10.56
C ALA A 82 12.53 -14.48 -10.52
N ALA A 83 12.74 -13.38 -9.77
CA ALA A 83 14.06 -12.81 -9.51
C ALA A 83 14.87 -13.56 -8.43
N GLY A 84 14.31 -14.61 -7.81
CA GLY A 84 14.97 -15.40 -6.77
C GLY A 84 15.09 -14.68 -5.42
N VAL A 85 14.30 -13.61 -5.20
CA VAL A 85 14.28 -12.89 -3.92
C VAL A 85 13.52 -13.72 -2.90
N THR A 86 14.18 -14.02 -1.78
CA THR A 86 13.55 -14.71 -0.65
C THR A 86 13.03 -13.67 0.34
N LEU A 87 11.74 -13.73 0.61
CA LEU A 87 11.13 -12.91 1.65
C LEU A 87 11.51 -13.48 3.04
N PRO A 88 11.92 -12.64 4.01
CA PRO A 88 12.15 -13.12 5.37
C PRO A 88 10.82 -13.54 6.02
N ALA A 89 10.91 -14.27 7.13
CA ALA A 89 9.74 -14.46 7.98
C ALA A 89 9.22 -13.12 8.51
N ALA A 90 7.90 -12.97 8.61
CA ALA A 90 7.29 -11.79 9.21
C ALA A 90 7.78 -11.63 10.67
N PRO A 91 8.30 -10.45 11.06
CA PRO A 91 8.69 -10.22 12.45
C PRO A 91 7.51 -10.40 13.40
N ALA A 92 7.72 -11.12 14.50
CA ALA A 92 6.66 -11.47 15.43
C ALA A 92 6.03 -10.23 16.12
N ASP A 93 6.75 -9.13 16.23
CA ASP A 93 6.31 -7.86 16.82
C ASP A 93 5.73 -6.87 15.80
N LEU A 94 5.84 -7.15 14.50
CA LEU A 94 5.35 -6.28 13.44
C LEU A 94 3.98 -6.75 12.93
N HIS A 95 2.95 -6.53 13.74
CA HIS A 95 1.55 -6.88 13.43
C HIS A 95 0.57 -5.84 13.98
N GLY A 96 -0.71 -5.94 13.59
CA GLY A 96 -1.76 -5.05 14.10
C GLY A 96 -1.43 -3.57 13.89
N VAL A 97 -1.63 -2.78 14.95
CA VAL A 97 -1.31 -1.34 14.96
C VAL A 97 0.18 -1.05 14.72
N ALA A 98 1.10 -1.93 15.15
CA ALA A 98 2.53 -1.73 14.93
C ALA A 98 2.87 -1.80 13.44
N LEU A 99 2.29 -2.77 12.72
CA LEU A 99 2.40 -2.86 11.27
C LEU A 99 1.77 -1.64 10.58
N ALA A 100 0.57 -1.22 10.99
CA ALA A 100 -0.10 -0.05 10.41
C ALA A 100 0.77 1.22 10.51
N LYS A 101 1.33 1.49 11.71
CA LYS A 101 2.27 2.60 11.91
C LYS A 101 3.54 2.43 11.07
N GLY A 102 4.05 1.21 10.94
CA GLY A 102 5.20 0.88 10.11
C GLY A 102 4.96 1.24 8.64
N LEU A 103 3.81 0.88 8.08
CA LEU A 103 3.44 1.17 6.70
C LEU A 103 3.23 2.67 6.46
N VAL A 104 2.56 3.38 7.39
CA VAL A 104 2.43 4.84 7.32
C VAL A 104 3.81 5.49 7.29
N LYS A 105 4.72 5.09 8.18
CA LYS A 105 6.09 5.62 8.21
C LYS A 105 6.86 5.30 6.93
N ALA A 106 6.73 4.08 6.41
CA ALA A 106 7.39 3.66 5.18
C ALA A 106 6.93 4.50 3.97
N GLY A 107 5.65 4.88 3.91
CA GLY A 107 5.12 5.75 2.85
C GLY A 107 5.28 7.25 3.09
N THR A 108 5.72 7.68 4.28
CA THR A 108 5.90 9.10 4.61
C THR A 108 7.28 9.56 4.15
N ALA A 109 7.32 10.42 3.14
CA ALA A 109 8.55 10.99 2.61
C ALA A 109 9.22 11.97 3.59
N PRO A 110 10.50 12.36 3.37
CA PRO A 110 11.23 13.25 4.28
C PRO A 110 10.58 14.63 4.52
N ASP A 111 9.68 15.07 3.65
CA ASP A 111 8.91 16.32 3.80
C ASP A 111 7.68 16.16 4.72
N GLY A 112 7.41 14.95 5.21
CA GLY A 112 6.28 14.57 6.06
C GLY A 112 5.02 14.19 5.28
N THR A 113 5.07 14.14 3.95
CA THR A 113 3.91 13.81 3.12
C THR A 113 3.87 12.31 2.84
N PHE A 114 2.70 11.67 3.05
CA PHE A 114 2.52 10.29 2.62
C PHE A 114 2.37 10.23 1.09
N TRP A 115 3.09 9.30 0.45
CA TRP A 115 2.98 9.03 -0.98
C TRP A 115 2.92 7.53 -1.23
N ALA A 116 1.86 7.07 -1.91
CA ALA A 116 1.66 5.69 -2.32
C ALA A 116 2.86 5.14 -3.12
N GLY A 117 3.33 5.89 -4.13
CA GLY A 117 4.50 5.48 -4.92
C GLY A 117 5.78 5.38 -4.08
N TYR A 118 5.94 6.23 -3.05
CA TYR A 118 7.07 6.14 -2.12
C TYR A 118 6.96 4.90 -1.24
N LEU A 119 5.75 4.57 -0.74
CA LEU A 119 5.50 3.31 -0.04
C LEU A 119 5.83 2.10 -0.93
N PHE A 120 5.40 2.10 -2.20
CA PHE A 120 5.67 1.02 -3.14
C PHE A 120 7.17 0.87 -3.41
N ASP A 121 7.90 1.97 -3.61
CA ASP A 121 9.36 1.93 -3.72
C ASP A 121 10.02 1.34 -2.46
N VAL A 122 9.56 1.72 -1.26
CA VAL A 122 10.10 1.18 0.01
C VAL A 122 9.74 -0.29 0.18
N ALA A 123 8.56 -0.74 -0.25
CA ALA A 123 8.13 -2.13 -0.08
C ALA A 123 8.74 -3.08 -1.12
N LEU A 124 8.95 -2.61 -2.35
CA LEU A 124 9.26 -3.45 -3.51
C LEU A 124 10.62 -3.15 -4.16
N SER A 125 11.24 -2.01 -3.87
CA SER A 125 12.23 -1.31 -4.70
C SER A 125 11.63 -0.62 -5.91
N HIS A 126 12.23 0.49 -6.32
CA HIS A 126 11.74 1.28 -7.46
C HIS A 126 11.61 0.51 -8.78
N PRO A 127 12.55 -0.37 -9.17
CA PRO A 127 12.41 -1.17 -10.40
C PRO A 127 11.20 -2.12 -10.38
N VAL A 128 10.97 -2.80 -9.26
CA VAL A 128 9.82 -3.74 -9.13
C VAL A 128 8.52 -2.96 -9.07
N HIS A 129 8.47 -1.86 -8.31
CA HIS A 129 7.31 -0.97 -8.29
C HIS A 129 6.92 -0.52 -9.70
N ASN A 130 7.87 0.00 -10.49
CA ASN A 130 7.58 0.44 -11.86
C ASN A 130 7.08 -0.71 -12.74
N GLN A 131 7.65 -1.91 -12.61
CA GLN A 131 7.20 -3.08 -13.36
C GLN A 131 5.74 -3.43 -13.03
N VAL A 132 5.36 -3.44 -11.75
CA VAL A 132 3.98 -3.71 -11.32
C VAL A 132 3.02 -2.65 -11.88
N MET A 133 3.40 -1.37 -11.84
CA MET A 133 2.56 -0.30 -12.39
C MET A 133 2.43 -0.42 -13.91
N ASP A 134 3.51 -0.74 -14.62
CA ASP A 134 3.48 -1.02 -16.05
C ASP A 134 2.53 -2.19 -16.38
N ASP A 135 2.49 -3.22 -15.53
CA ASP A 135 1.63 -4.38 -15.75
C ASP A 135 0.16 -4.08 -15.41
N ILE A 136 -0.14 -3.28 -14.37
CA ILE A 136 -1.48 -2.70 -14.16
C ILE A 136 -1.91 -1.87 -15.36
N ASN A 137 -1.02 -1.04 -15.90
CA ASN A 137 -1.31 -0.15 -17.02
C ASN A 137 -1.65 -0.92 -18.30
N LYS A 138 -0.98 -2.06 -18.53
CA LYS A 138 -1.22 -2.94 -19.69
C LYS A 138 -2.44 -3.85 -19.52
N THR A 139 -2.68 -4.36 -18.31
CA THR A 139 -3.69 -5.41 -18.07
C THR A 139 -5.04 -4.85 -17.62
N ILE A 140 -5.04 -3.74 -16.88
CA ILE A 140 -6.24 -3.11 -16.34
C ILE A 140 -6.44 -1.74 -17.00
N SER A 141 -5.65 -0.72 -16.64
CA SER A 141 -5.58 0.59 -17.29
C SER A 141 -4.70 1.57 -16.50
N VAL A 142 -4.24 2.64 -17.16
CA VAL A 142 -3.63 3.82 -16.50
C VAL A 142 -4.56 4.47 -15.47
N GLN A 143 -5.86 4.40 -15.69
CA GLN A 143 -6.83 4.95 -14.74
C GLN A 143 -6.90 4.11 -13.45
N ALA A 144 -6.66 2.79 -13.53
CA ALA A 144 -6.62 1.92 -12.35
C ALA A 144 -5.36 2.16 -11.51
N ASP A 145 -4.21 2.36 -12.16
CA ASP A 145 -2.97 2.76 -11.50
C ASP A 145 -3.13 4.10 -10.76
N LEU A 146 -3.63 5.13 -11.47
CA LEU A 146 -3.94 6.42 -10.87
C LEU A 146 -4.90 6.30 -9.68
N ASN A 147 -5.98 5.52 -9.82
CA ASN A 147 -6.95 5.33 -8.74
C ASN A 147 -6.33 4.62 -7.52
N THR A 148 -5.46 3.62 -7.76
CA THR A 148 -4.75 2.91 -6.69
C THR A 148 -3.90 3.88 -5.87
N HIS A 149 -3.09 4.70 -6.54
CA HIS A 149 -2.30 5.74 -5.88
C HIS A 149 -3.14 6.76 -5.13
N LYS A 150 -4.17 7.28 -5.79
CA LYS A 150 -5.04 8.34 -5.28
C LYS A 150 -5.78 7.91 -4.01
N VAL A 151 -6.47 6.77 -4.05
CA VAL A 151 -7.25 6.28 -2.91
C VAL A 151 -6.34 5.80 -1.78
N LEU A 152 -5.18 5.19 -2.09
CA LEU A 152 -4.21 4.78 -1.07
C LEU A 152 -3.65 5.98 -0.31
N ASN A 153 -3.38 7.10 -0.99
CA ASN A 153 -2.90 8.33 -0.34
C ASN A 153 -3.89 8.83 0.71
N GLN A 154 -5.18 8.90 0.38
CA GLN A 154 -6.23 9.29 1.32
C GLN A 154 -6.35 8.29 2.46
N ALA A 155 -6.49 7.00 2.15
CA ALA A 155 -6.69 5.95 3.13
C ALA A 155 -5.54 5.88 4.15
N MET A 156 -4.29 5.96 3.70
CA MET A 156 -3.13 5.88 4.60
C MET A 156 -2.92 7.16 5.41
N PHE A 157 -3.30 8.33 4.88
CA PHE A 157 -3.40 9.55 5.67
C PHE A 157 -4.45 9.40 6.78
N ASP A 158 -5.63 8.86 6.48
CA ASP A 158 -6.69 8.67 7.47
C ASP A 158 -6.31 7.66 8.54
N VAL A 159 -5.64 6.57 8.15
CA VAL A 159 -5.01 5.62 9.06
C VAL A 159 -4.00 6.34 9.97
N ALA A 160 -3.14 7.19 9.42
CA ALA A 160 -2.20 7.97 10.21
C ALA A 160 -2.91 8.83 11.27
N GLN A 161 -3.97 9.55 10.88
CA GLN A 161 -4.76 10.38 11.80
C GLN A 161 -5.42 9.53 12.91
N ALA A 162 -6.03 8.41 12.54
CA ALA A 162 -6.66 7.49 13.50
C ALA A 162 -5.66 6.90 14.50
N LEU A 163 -4.39 6.72 14.09
CA LEU A 163 -3.30 6.21 14.91
C LEU A 163 -2.58 7.30 15.74
N GLY A 164 -3.02 8.55 15.64
CA GLY A 164 -2.43 9.71 16.33
C GLY A 164 -1.15 10.25 15.69
N MET A 165 -0.84 9.87 14.45
CA MET A 165 0.31 10.36 13.67
C MET A 165 -0.05 11.64 12.92
N THR A 166 -0.46 12.66 13.67
CA THR A 166 -1.03 13.92 13.14
C THR A 166 -0.02 14.77 12.35
N GLU A 167 1.27 14.43 12.42
CA GLU A 167 2.34 15.06 11.64
C GLU A 167 2.35 14.66 10.16
N VAL A 168 1.69 13.55 9.80
CA VAL A 168 1.61 13.07 8.42
C VAL A 168 0.73 13.98 7.58
N LYS A 169 1.23 14.41 6.42
CA LYS A 169 0.52 15.29 5.50
C LYS A 169 -0.12 14.49 4.36
N LEU A 170 -1.31 14.94 3.96
CA LEU A 170 -2.01 14.44 2.77
C LEU A 170 -1.36 15.04 1.51
N PRO A 171 -1.01 14.22 0.50
CA PRO A 171 -0.44 14.71 -0.75
C PRO A 171 -1.48 15.44 -1.61
N SER A 172 -1.03 16.19 -2.61
CA SER A 172 -1.92 16.91 -3.54
C SER A 172 -2.80 15.97 -4.37
N LEU A 173 -2.34 14.75 -4.63
CA LEU A 173 -3.13 13.69 -5.25
C LEU A 173 -3.81 12.86 -4.15
N HIS A 174 -5.10 13.11 -3.94
CA HIS A 174 -5.98 12.27 -3.14
C HIS A 174 -7.37 12.32 -3.72
#